data_AF-A0A960R4P5-F1
#
_entry.id   AF-A0A960R4P5-F1
#
_cell.length_a   1.000
_cell.length_b   1.000
_cell.length_c   1.000
_cell.angle_alpha   90.00
_cell.angle_beta   90.00
_cell.angle_gamma   90.00
#
_symmetry.space_group_name_H-M   'P 1'
#
loop_
_entity.id
_entity.type
_entity.pdbx_description
1 polymer ?
#
loop_
_entity_poly.entity_id
_entity_poly.type
_entity_poly.pdbx_seq_one_letter_code
_entity_poly.pdbx_strand_id
1 'polypeptide(L)'
;ITLLGRLRESRDADIGRLLTLLSPKAPLKVQLAAANRLLELGALGRTLDRWSTLSPTVQAQLVTGCLSDRNQVAVLLTAIESGKLPLTAVDAASRARLTTYPQSQLRQQAKALFAGASNPDRAAVLERFSSATDLPGDIAKGRAQFATLCAACHQLEGVGRNLGADLTALADKSPGSLLVAILDPNRAVEDKFQLYQIDLKSGDSLAGMISAESGDSVTVQLLDGTTRAVLRGEIAQLSATGRSAMPEGLEAALDPQSLADLMAFVRQAKL
;
A
#
# COMPACT_ATOMS: atom_id res chain seq x y z
N ILE A 1 9.27 -29.88 -33.52
CA ILE A 1 7.91 -30.24 -33.05
C ILE A 1 7.23 -28.94 -32.65
N THR A 2 6.48 -28.37 -33.59
CA THR A 2 5.64 -27.20 -33.37
C THR A 2 4.52 -27.65 -32.44
N LEU A 3 4.48 -27.14 -31.20
CA LEU A 3 3.36 -27.37 -30.27
C LEU A 3 2.12 -26.60 -30.77
N LEU A 4 1.50 -27.17 -31.81
CA LEU A 4 0.14 -26.93 -32.25
C LEU A 4 -0.79 -27.41 -31.12
N GLY A 5 -1.34 -26.50 -30.29
CA GLY A 5 -2.24 -26.95 -29.23
C GLY A 5 -2.79 -25.96 -28.22
N ARG A 6 -2.61 -24.64 -28.36
CA ARG A 6 -3.41 -23.66 -27.60
C ARG A 6 -4.00 -22.64 -28.55
N LEU A 7 -5.17 -23.00 -29.08
CA LEU A 7 -6.02 -22.12 -29.87
C LEU A 7 -6.30 -20.83 -29.07
N ARG A 8 -6.41 -19.67 -29.74
CA ARG A 8 -6.79 -18.41 -29.08
C ARG A 8 -8.06 -18.55 -28.22
N GLU A 9 -9.00 -19.40 -28.63
CA GLU A 9 -10.21 -19.74 -27.88
C GLU A 9 -9.92 -20.40 -26.51
N SER A 10 -8.87 -21.22 -26.40
CA SER A 10 -8.47 -21.80 -25.12
C SER A 10 -7.86 -20.75 -24.19
N ARG A 11 -7.21 -19.72 -24.73
CA ARG A 11 -6.57 -18.68 -23.93
C ARG A 11 -7.58 -17.83 -23.16
N ASP A 12 -8.66 -17.38 -23.79
CA ASP A 12 -9.68 -16.59 -23.09
C ASP A 12 -10.44 -17.43 -22.06
N ALA A 13 -10.73 -18.69 -22.37
CA ALA A 13 -11.30 -19.64 -21.42
C ALA A 13 -10.36 -19.90 -20.23
N ASP A 14 -9.06 -20.07 -20.48
CA ASP A 14 -8.04 -20.26 -19.44
C ASP A 14 -7.91 -19.02 -18.56
N ILE A 15 -7.86 -17.82 -19.15
CA ILE A 15 -7.88 -16.54 -18.41
C ILE A 15 -9.14 -16.46 -17.54
N GLY A 16 -10.31 -16.78 -18.09
CA GLY A 16 -11.57 -16.82 -17.35
C GLY A 16 -11.50 -17.72 -16.12
N ARG A 17 -10.96 -18.94 -16.27
CA ARG A 17 -10.77 -19.89 -15.16
C ARG A 17 -9.78 -19.36 -14.12
N LEU A 18 -8.64 -18.83 -14.54
CA LEU A 18 -7.63 -18.28 -13.63
C LEU A 18 -8.19 -17.09 -12.83
N LEU A 19 -9.03 -16.25 -13.43
CA LEU A 19 -9.69 -15.14 -12.73
C LEU A 19 -10.64 -15.62 -11.62
N THR A 20 -11.27 -16.81 -11.76
CA THR A 20 -12.09 -17.37 -10.68
C THR A 20 -11.26 -17.81 -9.47
N LEU A 21 -9.97 -18.10 -9.68
CA LEU A 21 -9.05 -18.48 -8.62
C LEU A 21 -8.51 -17.28 -7.85
N LEU A 22 -8.62 -16.06 -8.39
CA LEU A 22 -8.33 -14.81 -7.66
C LEU A 22 -9.50 -14.46 -6.74
N SER A 23 -9.66 -15.25 -5.69
CA SER A 23 -10.74 -15.13 -4.71
C SER A 23 -10.17 -15.23 -3.28
N PRO A 24 -10.64 -14.42 -2.32
CA PRO A 24 -10.19 -14.53 -0.93
C PRO A 24 -10.49 -15.90 -0.30
N LYS A 25 -11.45 -16.64 -0.88
CA LYS A 25 -11.83 -18.00 -0.47
C LYS A 25 -10.83 -19.07 -0.93
N ALA A 26 -10.07 -18.80 -1.98
CA ALA A 26 -9.05 -19.72 -2.48
C ALA A 26 -7.78 -19.64 -1.62
N PRO A 27 -7.04 -20.75 -1.44
CA PRO A 27 -5.76 -20.73 -0.74
C PRO A 27 -4.77 -19.75 -1.40
N LEU A 28 -3.99 -19.02 -0.61
CA LEU A 28 -3.07 -17.99 -1.12
C LEU A 28 -2.15 -18.52 -2.24
N LYS A 29 -1.57 -19.72 -2.06
CA LYS A 29 -0.67 -20.32 -3.06
C LYS A 29 -1.35 -20.51 -4.42
N VAL A 30 -2.65 -20.83 -4.44
CA VAL A 30 -3.44 -20.98 -5.67
C VAL A 30 -3.66 -19.61 -6.31
N GLN A 31 -3.98 -18.59 -5.51
CA GLN A 31 -4.14 -17.21 -5.99
C GLN A 31 -2.85 -16.69 -6.62
N LEU A 32 -1.70 -16.89 -5.97
CA LEU A 32 -0.39 -16.47 -6.48
C LEU A 32 -0.01 -17.21 -7.77
N ALA A 33 -0.24 -18.52 -7.84
CA ALA A 33 -0.03 -19.28 -9.07
C ALA A 33 -0.92 -18.77 -10.21
N ALA A 34 -2.19 -18.45 -9.92
CA ALA A 34 -3.10 -17.89 -10.90
C ALA A 34 -2.67 -16.49 -11.35
N ALA A 35 -2.27 -15.62 -10.42
CA ALA A 35 -1.76 -14.27 -10.72
C ALA A 35 -0.53 -14.33 -11.62
N ASN A 36 0.46 -15.17 -11.29
CA ASN A 36 1.65 -15.38 -12.12
C ASN A 36 1.27 -15.85 -13.52
N ARG A 37 0.38 -16.84 -13.63
CA ARG A 37 -0.04 -17.34 -14.93
C ARG A 37 -0.80 -16.29 -15.75
N LEU A 38 -1.60 -15.45 -15.11
CA LEU A 38 -2.27 -14.32 -15.77
C LEU A 38 -1.26 -13.29 -16.29
N LEU A 39 -0.22 -12.98 -15.53
CA LEU A 39 0.86 -12.10 -15.97
C LEU A 39 1.65 -12.70 -17.15
N GLU A 40 1.96 -13.99 -17.13
CA GLU A 40 2.60 -14.70 -18.26
C GLU A 40 1.74 -14.65 -19.52
N LEU A 41 0.42 -14.62 -19.36
CA LEU A 41 -0.55 -14.46 -20.44
C LEU A 41 -0.80 -13.00 -20.82
N GLY A 42 -0.08 -12.03 -20.25
CA GLY A 42 -0.27 -10.60 -20.51
C GLY A 42 -1.64 -10.06 -20.09
N ALA A 43 -2.27 -10.70 -19.10
CA ALA A 43 -3.67 -10.50 -18.74
C ALA A 43 -3.89 -9.59 -17.53
N LEU A 44 -2.91 -8.75 -17.15
CA LEU A 44 -3.06 -7.78 -16.05
C LEU A 44 -4.37 -6.96 -16.17
N GLY A 45 -4.69 -6.46 -17.37
CA GLY A 45 -5.90 -5.68 -17.60
C GLY A 45 -7.20 -6.39 -17.20
N ARG A 46 -7.20 -7.73 -17.23
CA ARG A 46 -8.35 -8.57 -16.88
C ARG A 46 -8.50 -8.79 -15.36
N THR A 47 -7.49 -8.46 -14.57
CA THR A 47 -7.54 -8.57 -13.10
C THR A 47 -8.04 -7.29 -12.43
N LEU A 48 -8.00 -6.15 -13.15
CA LEU A 48 -8.27 -4.82 -12.60
C LEU A 48 -9.67 -4.68 -11.98
N ASP A 49 -10.70 -5.29 -12.57
CA ASP A 49 -12.07 -5.22 -12.04
C ASP A 49 -12.24 -5.97 -10.70
N ARG A 50 -11.26 -6.80 -10.34
CA ARG A 50 -11.23 -7.56 -9.08
C ARG A 50 -10.31 -6.94 -8.05
N TRP A 51 -9.57 -5.87 -8.40
CA TRP A 51 -8.45 -5.34 -7.62
C TRP A 51 -8.80 -5.16 -6.14
N SER A 52 -9.91 -4.46 -5.87
CA SER A 52 -10.35 -4.19 -4.49
C SER A 52 -10.63 -5.44 -3.67
N THR A 53 -10.89 -6.59 -4.30
CA THR A 53 -11.18 -7.86 -3.60
C THR A 53 -9.96 -8.75 -3.40
N LEU A 54 -8.81 -8.36 -3.95
CA LEU A 54 -7.56 -9.10 -3.81
C LEU A 54 -6.90 -8.77 -2.47
N SER A 55 -6.21 -9.75 -1.88
CA SER A 55 -5.39 -9.52 -0.69
C SER A 55 -4.11 -8.74 -1.03
N PRO A 56 -3.44 -8.13 -0.03
CA PRO A 56 -2.19 -7.39 -0.23
C PRO A 56 -1.15 -8.19 -0.99
N THR A 57 -0.95 -9.46 -0.62
CA THR A 57 0.08 -10.30 -1.24
C THR A 57 -0.20 -10.52 -2.73
N VAL A 58 -1.46 -10.64 -3.13
CA VAL A 58 -1.84 -10.84 -4.53
C VAL A 58 -1.74 -9.53 -5.32
N GLN A 59 -2.14 -8.39 -4.73
CA GLN A 59 -1.95 -7.07 -5.33
C GLN A 59 -0.46 -6.78 -5.59
N ALA A 60 0.38 -7.00 -4.57
CA ALA A 60 1.84 -6.87 -4.64
C ALA A 60 2.43 -7.72 -5.77
N GLN A 61 1.99 -8.98 -5.89
CA GLN A 61 2.45 -9.90 -6.92
C GLN A 61 2.08 -9.42 -8.33
N LEU A 62 0.86 -8.90 -8.52
CA LEU A 62 0.42 -8.38 -9.81
C LEU A 62 1.22 -7.14 -10.23
N VAL A 63 1.45 -6.21 -9.30
CA VAL A 63 2.24 -4.99 -9.56
C VAL A 63 3.70 -5.33 -9.83
N THR A 64 4.35 -6.03 -8.91
CA THR A 64 5.78 -6.35 -9.03
C THR A 64 6.06 -7.21 -10.27
N GLY A 65 5.20 -8.21 -10.52
CA GLY A 65 5.36 -9.14 -11.62
C GLY A 65 5.13 -8.49 -12.99
N CYS A 66 4.28 -7.47 -13.10
CA CYS A 66 4.05 -6.81 -14.38
C CYS A 66 5.20 -5.89 -14.81
N LEU A 67 6.05 -5.44 -13.87
CA LEU A 67 7.13 -4.48 -14.16
C LEU A 67 8.16 -4.99 -15.20
N SER A 68 8.25 -6.31 -15.38
CA SER A 68 9.15 -6.92 -16.37
C SER A 68 8.61 -6.90 -17.80
N ASP A 69 7.34 -6.51 -18.02
CA ASP A 69 6.69 -6.48 -19.33
C ASP A 69 6.18 -5.07 -19.65
N ARG A 70 6.75 -4.45 -20.69
CA ARG A 70 6.41 -3.08 -21.11
C ARG A 70 4.91 -2.88 -21.39
N ASN A 71 4.23 -3.88 -21.95
CA ASN A 71 2.82 -3.76 -22.33
C ASN A 71 1.96 -3.77 -21.07
N GLN A 72 2.34 -4.58 -20.08
CA GLN A 72 1.62 -4.66 -18.82
C GLN A 72 1.91 -3.44 -17.93
N VAL A 73 3.12 -2.88 -17.98
CA VAL A 73 3.41 -1.56 -17.37
C VAL A 73 2.52 -0.47 -17.97
N ALA A 74 2.36 -0.43 -19.30
CA ALA A 74 1.46 0.52 -19.94
C ALA A 74 0.00 0.36 -19.45
N VAL A 75 -0.47 -0.88 -19.30
CA VAL A 75 -1.79 -1.18 -18.73
C VAL A 75 -1.91 -0.71 -17.28
N LEU A 76 -0.90 -0.96 -16.44
CA LEU A 76 -0.87 -0.51 -15.04
C LEU A 76 -0.98 1.01 -14.94
N LEU A 77 -0.11 1.74 -15.65
CA LEU A 77 -0.08 3.21 -15.61
C LEU A 77 -1.38 3.82 -16.15
N THR A 78 -1.93 3.26 -17.24
CA THR A 78 -3.22 3.70 -17.80
C THR A 78 -4.38 3.44 -16.82
N ALA A 79 -4.35 2.32 -16.09
CA ALA A 79 -5.37 2.01 -15.09
C ALA A 79 -5.34 3.00 -13.91
N ILE A 80 -4.15 3.45 -13.51
CA ILE A 80 -3.98 4.47 -12.48
C ILE A 80 -4.45 5.85 -12.99
N GLU A 81 -4.01 6.24 -14.18
CA GLU A 81 -4.35 7.52 -14.81
C GLU A 81 -5.86 7.69 -15.02
N SER A 82 -6.56 6.62 -15.39
CA SER A 82 -8.02 6.59 -15.55
C SER A 82 -8.80 6.47 -14.23
N GLY A 83 -8.12 6.35 -13.08
CA GLY A 83 -8.75 6.17 -11.77
C GLY A 83 -9.30 4.76 -11.52
N LYS A 84 -9.07 3.80 -12.42
CA LYS A 84 -9.47 2.39 -12.24
C LYS A 84 -8.68 1.72 -11.13
N LEU A 85 -7.42 2.10 -10.95
CA LEU A 85 -6.61 1.76 -9.79
C LEU A 85 -6.27 3.02 -9.00
N PRO A 86 -6.29 2.97 -7.65
CA PRO A 86 -5.79 4.07 -6.86
C PRO A 86 -4.27 4.20 -7.02
N LEU A 87 -3.72 5.39 -6.81
CA LEU A 87 -2.26 5.60 -6.76
C LEU A 87 -1.61 4.70 -5.70
N THR A 88 -2.33 4.42 -4.60
CA THR A 88 -1.91 3.51 -3.52
C THR A 88 -1.78 2.06 -3.94
N ALA A 89 -2.25 1.67 -5.11
CA ALA A 89 -2.07 0.33 -5.65
C ALA A 89 -0.61 -0.01 -5.95
N VAL A 90 0.27 0.99 -6.04
CA VAL A 90 1.70 0.79 -6.32
C VAL A 90 2.51 1.22 -5.12
N ASP A 91 3.25 0.28 -4.54
CA ASP A 91 4.17 0.51 -3.44
C ASP A 91 5.34 1.45 -3.81
N ALA A 92 6.08 1.94 -2.82
CA ALA A 92 7.17 2.88 -3.02
C ALA A 92 8.33 2.33 -3.87
N ALA A 93 8.68 1.05 -3.73
CA ALA A 93 9.77 0.42 -4.49
C ALA A 93 9.38 0.26 -5.97
N SER A 94 8.15 -0.20 -6.23
CA SER A 94 7.57 -0.31 -7.56
C SER A 94 7.47 1.06 -8.25
N ARG A 95 7.09 2.12 -7.52
CA ARG A 95 7.12 3.51 -8.04
C ARG A 95 8.52 3.98 -8.40
N ALA A 96 9.52 3.70 -7.56
CA ALA A 96 10.90 4.06 -7.84
C ALA A 96 11.38 3.39 -9.15
N ARG A 97 11.03 2.12 -9.36
CA ARG A 97 11.30 1.40 -10.62
C ARG A 97 10.56 2.00 -11.82
N LEU A 98 9.29 2.39 -11.66
CA LEU A 98 8.49 2.99 -12.74
C LEU A 98 9.00 4.38 -13.15
N THR A 99 9.41 5.21 -12.19
CA THR A 99 9.96 6.56 -12.45
C THR A 99 11.37 6.56 -13.04
N THR A 100 12.03 5.40 -13.04
CA THR A 100 13.34 5.15 -13.66
C THR A 100 13.26 4.15 -14.82
N TYR A 101 12.04 3.81 -15.27
CA TYR A 101 11.81 2.76 -16.27
C TYR A 101 12.56 3.02 -17.59
N PRO A 102 13.10 2.00 -18.30
CA PRO A 102 13.96 2.23 -19.47
C PRO A 102 13.28 3.01 -20.60
N GLN A 103 12.01 2.72 -20.89
CA GLN A 103 11.24 3.37 -21.95
C GLN A 103 10.84 4.79 -21.53
N SER A 104 11.26 5.78 -22.34
CA SER A 104 11.08 7.20 -22.03
C SER A 104 9.63 7.61 -21.82
N GLN A 105 8.72 7.13 -22.66
CA GLN A 105 7.30 7.45 -22.56
C GLN A 105 6.67 6.96 -21.25
N LEU A 106 6.88 5.68 -20.91
CA LEU A 106 6.36 5.09 -19.67
C LEU A 106 6.98 5.74 -18.43
N ARG A 107 8.28 6.06 -18.50
CA ARG A 107 8.98 6.78 -17.44
C ARG A 107 8.41 8.18 -17.20
N GLN A 108 8.14 8.92 -18.28
CA GLN A 108 7.53 10.25 -18.20
C GLN A 108 6.11 10.19 -17.65
N GLN A 109 5.30 9.23 -18.11
CA GLN A 109 3.95 9.00 -17.59
C GLN A 109 3.97 8.68 -16.09
N ALA A 110 4.83 7.75 -15.66
CA ALA A 110 4.99 7.41 -14.25
C ALA A 110 5.44 8.62 -13.42
N LYS A 111 6.40 9.42 -13.91
CA LYS A 111 6.83 10.66 -13.24
C LYS A 111 5.69 11.64 -13.08
N ALA A 112 4.88 11.86 -14.13
CA ALA A 112 3.72 12.75 -14.05
C ALA A 112 2.68 12.26 -13.04
N LEU A 113 2.30 10.98 -13.10
CA LEU A 113 1.32 10.37 -12.21
C LEU A 113 1.74 10.45 -10.74
N PHE A 114 2.99 10.14 -10.44
CA PHE A 114 3.48 10.09 -9.06
C PHE A 114 3.99 11.46 -8.55
N ALA A 115 4.28 12.42 -9.42
CA ALA A 115 4.56 13.80 -9.03
C ALA A 115 3.29 14.54 -8.56
N GLY A 116 2.16 14.33 -9.25
CA GLY A 116 0.86 14.92 -8.93
C GLY A 116 0.03 14.14 -7.89
N ALA A 117 0.60 13.09 -7.29
CA ALA A 117 -0.12 12.16 -6.41
C ALA A 117 -0.60 12.73 -5.07
N SER A 118 -0.33 14.00 -4.78
CA SER A 118 -0.88 14.67 -3.60
C SER A 118 -2.32 15.09 -3.89
N ASN A 119 -3.26 14.59 -3.09
CA ASN A 119 -4.59 15.20 -2.95
C ASN A 119 -4.39 16.73 -2.79
N PRO A 120 -5.08 17.61 -3.57
CA PRO A 120 -4.89 19.06 -3.49
C PRO A 120 -4.95 19.61 -2.07
N ASP A 121 -5.80 19.03 -1.21
CA ASP A 121 -5.88 19.39 0.21
C ASP A 121 -4.60 19.01 0.97
N ARG A 122 -4.02 17.85 0.67
CA ARG A 122 -2.73 17.41 1.23
C ARG A 122 -1.58 18.25 0.68
N ALA A 123 -1.60 18.65 -0.59
CA ALA A 123 -0.58 19.51 -1.19
C ALA A 123 -0.49 20.87 -0.47
N ALA A 124 -1.64 21.47 -0.17
CA ALA A 124 -1.70 22.73 0.60
C ALA A 124 -1.17 22.57 2.03
N VAL A 125 -1.46 21.44 2.68
CA VAL A 125 -0.91 21.11 4.00
C VAL A 125 0.61 20.94 3.93
N LEU A 126 1.13 20.20 2.96
CA LEU A 126 2.57 20.02 2.78
C LEU A 126 3.28 21.35 2.55
N GLU A 127 2.71 22.26 1.75
CA GLU A 127 3.25 23.59 1.53
C GLU A 127 3.27 24.41 2.82
N ARG A 128 2.16 24.41 3.57
CA ARG A 128 2.05 25.13 4.86
C ARG A 128 3.10 24.69 5.88
N PHE A 129 3.47 23.42 5.87
CA PHE A 129 4.43 22.85 6.82
C PHE A 129 5.84 22.70 6.23
N SER A 130 6.08 23.11 4.99
CA SER A 130 7.36 22.94 4.29
C SER A 130 8.55 23.48 5.09
N SER A 131 8.39 24.62 5.77
CA SER A 131 9.45 25.22 6.60
C SER A 131 9.92 24.31 7.75
N ALA A 132 9.11 23.35 8.20
CA ALA A 132 9.47 22.41 9.26
C ALA A 132 10.70 21.57 8.92
N THR A 133 11.05 21.40 7.64
CA THR A 133 12.22 20.62 7.23
C THR A 133 13.55 21.28 7.56
N ASP A 134 13.54 22.60 7.72
CA ASP A 134 14.74 23.42 7.90
C ASP A 134 14.86 23.99 9.32
N LEU A 135 13.80 23.86 10.13
CA LEU A 135 13.80 24.31 11.52
C LEU A 135 14.62 23.35 12.41
N PRO A 136 15.36 23.89 13.40
CA PRO A 136 15.96 23.05 14.43
C PRO A 136 14.84 22.42 15.28
N GLY A 137 14.91 21.11 15.51
CA GLY A 137 13.94 20.41 16.34
C GLY A 137 14.42 20.16 17.76
N ASP A 138 13.53 20.35 18.72
CA ASP A 138 13.68 19.97 20.13
C ASP A 138 13.18 18.54 20.34
N ILE A 139 14.12 17.62 20.63
CA ILE A 139 13.86 16.19 20.85
C ILE A 139 12.88 15.95 22.00
N ALA A 140 12.98 16.70 23.10
CA ALA A 140 12.14 16.47 24.27
C ALA A 140 10.68 16.83 23.97
N LYS A 141 10.47 17.93 23.23
CA LYS A 141 9.14 18.29 22.71
C LYS A 141 8.64 17.30 21.68
N GLY A 142 9.51 16.87 20.77
CA GLY A 142 9.19 15.85 19.76
C GLY A 142 8.73 14.54 20.37
N ARG A 143 9.36 14.11 21.46
CA ARG A 143 8.96 12.92 22.23
C ARG A 143 7.56 13.07 22.85
N ALA A 144 7.22 14.25 23.35
CA ALA A 144 5.88 14.52 23.88
C ALA A 144 4.81 14.51 22.78
N GLN A 145 5.11 15.07 21.61
CA GLN A 145 4.23 15.01 20.43
C GLN A 145 4.03 13.58 19.95
N PHE A 146 5.13 12.81 19.87
CA PHE A 146 5.09 11.39 19.51
C PHE A 146 4.20 10.58 20.45
N ALA A 147 4.33 10.78 21.77
CA ALA A 147 3.51 10.10 22.77
C ALA A 147 2.01 10.37 22.59
N THR A 148 1.64 11.55 22.08
CA THR A 148 0.24 11.95 21.90
C THR A 148 -0.33 11.51 20.54
N LEU A 149 0.45 11.67 19.47
CA LEU A 149 -0.05 11.54 18.09
C LEU A 149 0.32 10.21 17.43
N CYS A 150 1.44 9.59 17.84
CA CYS A 150 2.03 8.47 17.12
C CYS A 150 2.04 7.18 17.94
N ALA A 151 2.15 7.27 19.27
CA ALA A 151 2.33 6.13 20.16
C ALA A 151 1.13 5.16 20.21
N ALA A 152 -0.04 5.57 19.71
CA ALA A 152 -1.17 4.67 19.52
C ALA A 152 -0.85 3.54 18.53
N CYS A 153 0.00 3.81 17.54
CA CYS A 153 0.30 2.88 16.45
C CYS A 153 1.79 2.55 16.30
N HIS A 154 2.69 3.48 16.61
CA HIS A 154 4.13 3.30 16.43
C HIS A 154 4.84 3.18 17.76
N GLN A 155 5.95 2.42 17.77
CA GLN A 155 6.81 2.25 18.92
C GLN A 155 8.16 2.90 18.64
N LEU A 156 8.63 3.70 19.60
CA LEU A 156 9.95 4.32 19.57
C LEU A 156 10.49 4.47 20.98
N GLU A 157 11.75 4.08 21.21
CA GLU A 157 12.39 4.11 22.55
C GLU A 157 11.55 3.48 23.67
N GLY A 158 10.87 2.37 23.36
CA GLY A 158 9.99 1.66 24.31
C GLY A 158 8.64 2.33 24.59
N VAL A 159 8.34 3.48 23.97
CA VAL A 159 7.05 4.16 24.06
C VAL A 159 6.16 3.81 22.87
N GLY A 160 4.90 3.46 23.14
CA GLY A 160 3.88 3.20 22.11
C GLY A 160 3.68 1.72 21.78
N ARG A 161 3.17 1.44 20.57
CA ARG A 161 2.75 0.09 20.13
C ARG A 161 3.40 -0.30 18.82
N ASN A 162 3.60 -1.59 18.57
CA ASN A 162 4.14 -2.09 17.31
C ASN A 162 2.99 -2.52 16.37
N LEU A 163 2.19 -1.54 15.92
CA LEU A 163 1.05 -1.73 15.02
C LEU A 163 1.37 -1.20 13.61
N GLY A 164 1.98 -0.03 13.52
CA GLY A 164 2.44 0.59 12.28
C GLY A 164 3.89 0.21 11.94
N ALA A 165 4.48 0.92 10.99
CA ALA A 165 5.88 0.72 10.60
C ALA A 165 6.85 0.92 11.77
N ASP A 166 7.92 0.14 11.77
CA ASP A 166 9.06 0.36 12.65
C ASP A 166 9.76 1.66 12.24
N LEU A 167 9.70 2.66 13.11
CA LEU A 167 10.26 3.98 12.84
C LEU A 167 11.77 4.04 13.10
N THR A 168 12.37 3.04 13.77
CA THR A 168 13.83 3.01 14.01
C THR A 168 14.62 2.94 12.71
N ALA A 169 14.05 2.30 11.68
CA ALA A 169 14.63 2.21 10.34
C ALA A 169 14.48 3.51 9.50
N LEU A 170 13.83 4.55 10.05
CA LEU A 170 13.60 5.82 9.35
C LEU A 170 14.59 6.92 9.74
N ALA A 171 15.55 6.64 10.61
CA ALA A 171 16.57 7.61 11.04
C ALA A 171 17.32 8.26 9.86
N ASP A 172 17.54 7.50 8.78
CA ASP A 172 18.27 7.94 7.58
C ASP A 172 17.38 8.67 6.55
N LYS A 173 16.07 8.80 6.80
CA LYS A 173 15.18 9.53 5.88
C LYS A 173 15.42 11.03 5.97
N SER A 174 15.33 11.71 4.83
CA SER A 174 15.39 13.17 4.79
C SER A 174 14.18 13.79 5.49
N PRO A 175 14.31 14.99 6.10
CA PRO A 175 13.18 15.71 6.70
C PRO A 175 12.00 15.85 5.75
N GLY A 176 12.24 16.18 4.46
CA GLY A 176 11.17 16.26 3.47
C GLY A 176 10.45 14.93 3.22
N SER A 177 11.15 13.80 3.33
CA SER A 177 10.50 12.48 3.21
C SER A 177 9.60 12.19 4.41
N LEU A 178 10.01 12.58 5.61
CA LEU A 178 9.21 12.41 6.84
C LEU A 178 8.00 13.35 6.86
N LEU A 179 8.17 14.60 6.44
CA LEU A 179 7.08 15.57 6.27
C LEU A 179 5.96 14.95 5.42
N VAL A 180 6.32 14.39 4.26
CA VAL A 180 5.36 13.74 3.37
C VAL A 180 4.74 12.50 4.01
N ALA A 181 5.52 11.64 4.64
CA ALA A 181 5.02 10.42 5.27
C ALA A 181 4.03 10.70 6.42
N ILE A 182 4.26 11.77 7.20
CA ILE A 182 3.42 12.15 8.34
C ILE A 182 2.14 12.86 7.88
N LEU A 183 2.25 13.79 6.92
CA LEU A 183 1.12 14.67 6.54
C LEU A 183 0.27 14.12 5.39
N ASP A 184 0.82 13.22 4.58
CA ASP A 184 0.17 12.56 3.46
C ASP A 184 0.40 11.03 3.53
N PRO A 185 -0.13 10.34 4.56
CA PRO A 185 0.09 8.92 4.77
C PRO A 185 -0.51 8.04 3.66
N ASN A 186 -1.45 8.58 2.89
CA ASN A 186 -2.03 7.91 1.72
C ASN A 186 -1.19 8.07 0.46
N ARG A 187 -0.14 8.90 0.47
CA ARG A 187 0.64 9.16 -0.75
C ARG A 187 1.23 7.89 -1.33
N ALA A 188 1.83 7.05 -0.48
CA ALA A 188 2.44 5.77 -0.84
C ALA A 188 2.24 4.77 0.30
N VAL A 189 1.15 4.00 0.23
CA VAL A 189 0.82 2.99 1.24
C VAL A 189 1.54 1.70 0.88
N GLU A 190 2.35 1.18 1.78
CA GLU A 190 2.86 -0.19 1.63
C GLU A 190 1.70 -1.17 1.81
N ASP A 191 1.65 -2.23 0.99
CA ASP A 191 0.53 -3.16 0.93
C ASP A 191 0.12 -3.72 2.31
N LYS A 192 1.10 -3.95 3.20
CA LYS A 192 0.89 -4.44 4.58
C LYS A 192 0.22 -3.45 5.53
N PHE A 193 0.23 -2.15 5.22
CA PHE A 193 -0.38 -1.09 6.05
C PHE A 193 -1.69 -0.56 5.46
N GLN A 194 -2.15 -1.14 4.35
CA GLN A 194 -3.43 -0.78 3.75
C GLN A 194 -4.58 -1.30 4.62
N LEU A 195 -5.62 -0.48 4.77
CA LEU A 195 -6.81 -0.84 5.52
C LEU A 195 -7.77 -1.67 4.66
N TYR A 196 -8.22 -2.79 5.21
CA TYR A 196 -9.17 -3.72 4.61
C TYR A 196 -10.46 -3.77 5.41
N GLN A 197 -11.57 -3.85 4.69
CA GLN A 197 -12.88 -4.24 5.19
C GLN A 197 -13.11 -5.72 4.88
N ILE A 198 -13.52 -6.51 5.87
CA ILE A 198 -13.78 -7.94 5.76
C ILE A 198 -15.17 -8.21 6.31
N ASP A 199 -16.08 -8.60 5.42
CA ASP A 199 -17.44 -8.97 5.78
C ASP A 199 -17.53 -10.49 5.86
N LEU A 200 -18.05 -10.98 6.97
CA LEU A 200 -18.19 -12.39 7.27
C LEU A 200 -19.57 -12.90 6.86
N LYS A 201 -19.65 -14.20 6.59
CA LYS A 201 -20.92 -14.88 6.31
C LYS A 201 -21.89 -14.86 7.48
N SER A 202 -21.40 -14.64 8.71
CA SER A 202 -22.24 -14.43 9.90
C SER A 202 -23.03 -13.12 9.85
N GLY A 203 -22.61 -12.15 9.02
CA GLY A 203 -23.12 -10.78 9.00
C GLY A 203 -22.23 -9.79 9.75
N ASP A 204 -21.19 -10.25 10.45
CA ASP A 204 -20.23 -9.37 11.11
C ASP A 204 -19.25 -8.74 10.11
N SER A 205 -18.73 -7.57 10.46
CA SER A 205 -17.79 -6.80 9.64
C SER A 205 -16.57 -6.41 10.47
N LEU A 206 -15.38 -6.53 9.86
CA LEU A 206 -14.10 -6.20 10.47
C LEU A 206 -13.34 -5.20 9.62
N ALA A 207 -12.63 -4.28 10.27
CA ALA A 207 -11.73 -3.33 9.62
C ALA A 207 -10.33 -3.43 10.23
N GLY A 208 -9.31 -3.62 9.40
CA GLY A 208 -7.92 -3.75 9.87
C GLY A 208 -6.91 -3.98 8.75
N MET A 209 -5.66 -4.22 9.14
CA MET A 209 -4.58 -4.55 8.22
C MET A 209 -4.41 -6.07 8.16
N ILE A 210 -4.09 -6.62 6.99
CA ILE A 210 -3.80 -8.06 6.87
C ILE A 210 -2.34 -8.30 7.20
N SER A 211 -2.07 -8.87 8.38
CA SER A 211 -0.71 -9.06 8.91
C SER A 211 -0.11 -10.41 8.57
N ALA A 212 -0.95 -11.43 8.29
CA ALA A 212 -0.50 -12.72 7.79
C ALA A 212 -1.56 -13.39 6.91
N GLU A 213 -1.10 -14.22 5.97
CA GLU A 213 -1.97 -14.96 5.06
C GLU A 213 -1.52 -16.44 5.00
N SER A 214 -2.44 -17.36 5.28
CA SER A 214 -2.22 -18.80 5.14
C SER A 214 -3.16 -19.41 4.09
N GLY A 215 -3.07 -20.73 3.90
CA GLY A 215 -3.94 -21.46 2.97
C GLY A 215 -5.40 -21.51 3.40
N ASP A 216 -5.64 -21.45 4.70
CA ASP A 216 -6.94 -21.63 5.36
C ASP A 216 -7.47 -20.35 6.04
N SER A 217 -6.61 -19.38 6.33
CA SER A 217 -6.99 -18.16 7.05
C SER A 217 -6.24 -16.91 6.59
N VAL A 218 -6.75 -15.76 7.05
CA VAL A 218 -6.10 -14.46 7.01
C VAL A 218 -6.07 -13.92 8.44
N THR A 219 -4.92 -13.47 8.90
CA THR A 219 -4.78 -12.79 10.19
C THR A 219 -4.92 -11.30 9.96
N VAL A 220 -5.88 -10.71 10.66
CA VAL A 220 -6.21 -9.29 10.60
C VAL A 220 -5.71 -8.65 11.88
N GLN A 221 -4.91 -7.61 11.77
CA GLN A 221 -4.54 -6.74 12.87
C GLN A 221 -5.52 -5.57 12.92
N LEU A 222 -6.29 -5.49 14.00
CA LEU A 222 -7.31 -4.47 14.23
C LEU A 222 -6.67 -3.19 14.77
N LEU A 223 -7.37 -2.06 14.60
CA LEU A 223 -6.86 -0.74 15.02
C LEU A 223 -6.75 -0.58 16.53
N ASP A 224 -7.41 -1.45 17.31
CA ASP A 224 -7.26 -1.51 18.77
C ASP A 224 -5.98 -2.24 19.22
N GLY A 225 -5.20 -2.78 18.27
CA GLY A 225 -3.96 -3.53 18.48
C GLY A 225 -4.14 -5.04 18.62
N THR A 226 -5.37 -5.55 18.64
CA THR A 226 -5.64 -6.99 18.70
C THR A 226 -5.49 -7.65 17.33
N THR A 227 -5.32 -8.98 17.31
CA THR A 227 -5.29 -9.76 16.07
C THR A 227 -6.42 -10.77 16.05
N ARG A 228 -6.99 -11.00 14.87
CA ARG A 228 -8.03 -11.99 14.63
C ARG A 228 -7.68 -12.82 13.40
N ALA A 229 -7.57 -14.13 13.58
CA ALA A 229 -7.55 -15.06 12.46
C ALA A 229 -8.99 -15.26 11.94
N VAL A 230 -9.18 -15.04 10.64
CA VAL A 230 -10.45 -15.23 9.94
C VAL A 230 -10.27 -16.37 8.94
N LEU A 231 -11.08 -17.43 9.08
CA LEU A 231 -11.03 -18.53 8.13
C LEU A 231 -11.51 -18.06 6.76
N ARG A 232 -10.81 -18.42 5.69
CA ARG A 232 -11.18 -18.04 4.31
C ARG A 232 -12.60 -18.52 3.95
N GLY A 233 -13.03 -19.64 4.53
CA GLY A 233 -14.38 -20.18 4.40
C GLY A 233 -15.47 -19.31 5.04
N GLU A 234 -15.14 -18.47 6.02
CA GLU A 234 -16.07 -17.55 6.69
C GLU A 234 -16.18 -16.21 5.98
N ILE A 235 -15.23 -15.86 5.11
CA ILE A 235 -15.23 -14.59 4.39
C ILE A 235 -16.35 -14.59 3.36
N ALA A 236 -17.27 -13.64 3.49
CA ALA A 236 -18.23 -13.30 2.46
C ALA A 236 -17.58 -12.37 1.44
N GLN A 237 -16.96 -11.30 1.91
CA GLN A 237 -16.29 -10.29 1.09
C GLN A 237 -15.02 -9.77 1.78
N LEU A 238 -14.01 -9.45 0.97
CA LEU A 238 -12.79 -8.77 1.38
C LEU A 238 -12.64 -7.56 0.46
N SER A 239 -12.32 -6.40 1.02
CA SER A 239 -12.29 -5.14 0.27
C SER A 239 -11.17 -4.23 0.76
N ALA A 240 -10.18 -3.99 -0.09
CA ALA A 240 -9.18 -2.96 0.10
C ALA A 240 -9.84 -1.59 0.02
N THR A 241 -9.65 -0.75 1.04
CA THR A 241 -10.23 0.60 1.08
C THR A 241 -9.46 1.60 0.21
N GLY A 242 -8.26 1.22 -0.24
CA GLY A 242 -7.32 2.13 -0.92
C GLY A 242 -6.63 3.12 0.02
N ARG A 243 -6.89 3.08 1.33
CA ARG A 243 -6.35 4.00 2.33
C ARG A 243 -5.35 3.32 3.26
N SER A 244 -4.44 4.11 3.81
CA SER A 244 -3.55 3.74 4.91
C SER A 244 -4.33 3.53 6.19
N ALA A 245 -3.85 2.65 7.06
CA ALA A 245 -4.30 2.58 8.45
C ALA A 245 -3.82 3.79 9.28
N MET A 246 -2.79 4.51 8.83
CA MET A 246 -2.37 5.76 9.45
C MET A 246 -3.36 6.89 9.08
N PRO A 247 -3.94 7.59 10.07
CA PRO A 247 -4.95 8.61 9.82
C PRO A 247 -4.36 9.88 9.20
N GLU A 248 -5.14 10.55 8.35
CA GLU A 248 -4.88 11.94 7.94
C GLU A 248 -5.33 12.92 9.04
N GLY A 249 -4.89 14.18 8.96
CA GLY A 249 -5.37 15.24 9.85
C GLY A 249 -4.54 15.44 11.12
N LEU A 250 -3.41 14.74 11.26
CA LEU A 250 -2.48 14.92 12.40
C LEU A 250 -1.95 16.35 12.50
N GLU A 251 -1.89 17.07 11.37
CA GLU A 251 -1.50 18.48 11.32
C GLU A 251 -2.41 19.42 12.10
N ALA A 252 -3.64 19.00 12.43
CA ALA A 252 -4.57 19.83 13.20
C ALA A 252 -4.05 20.13 14.62
N ALA A 253 -3.18 19.27 15.14
CA ALA A 253 -2.55 19.42 16.46
C ALA A 253 -1.10 19.92 16.39
N LEU A 254 -0.59 20.26 15.19
CA LEU A 254 0.80 20.63 14.97
C LEU A 254 0.90 22.03 14.36
N ASP A 255 1.96 22.74 14.74
CA ASP A 255 2.50 23.86 13.97
C ASP A 255 3.84 23.45 13.32
N PRO A 256 4.43 24.27 12.43
CA PRO A 256 5.68 23.89 11.75
C PRO A 256 6.83 23.57 12.72
N GLN A 257 6.92 24.25 13.86
CA GLN A 257 7.96 23.98 14.85
C GLN A 257 7.72 22.64 15.56
N SER A 258 6.48 22.34 15.95
CA SER A 258 6.12 21.08 16.60
C SER A 258 6.33 19.88 15.67
N LEU A 259 6.12 20.06 14.36
CA LEU A 259 6.45 19.04 13.37
C LEU A 259 7.97 18.86 13.22
N ALA A 260 8.75 19.95 13.25
CA ALA A 260 10.21 19.87 13.23
C ALA A 260 10.75 19.13 14.47
N ASP A 261 10.20 19.42 15.64
CA ASP A 261 10.49 18.74 16.91
C ASP A 261 10.18 17.24 16.81
N LEU A 262 8.99 16.88 16.32
CA LEU A 262 8.56 15.49 16.10
C LEU A 262 9.50 14.75 15.13
N MET A 263 9.82 15.36 13.98
CA MET A 263 10.75 14.78 13.01
C MET A 263 12.16 14.62 13.59
N ALA A 264 12.63 15.56 14.41
CA ALA A 264 13.92 15.44 15.08
C ALA A 264 13.96 14.25 16.05
N PHE A 265 12.89 14.03 16.82
CA PHE A 265 12.78 12.86 17.70
C PHE A 265 12.75 11.54 16.90
N VAL A 266 11.93 11.46 15.85
CA VAL A 266 11.84 10.26 14.98
C VAL A 266 13.19 9.94 14.34
N ARG A 267 13.95 10.96 13.91
CA ARG A 267 15.27 10.77 13.28
C ARG A 267 16.39 10.44 14.25
N GLN A 268 16.26 10.84 15.51
CA GLN A 268 17.29 10.60 16.51
C GLN A 268 17.31 9.15 16.98
N ALA A 269 16.15 8.48 16.98
CA ALA A 269 16.02 7.12 17.46
C ALA A 269 16.97 6.17 16.72
N LYS A 270 18.10 5.88 17.37
CA LYS A 270 19.06 4.85 16.99
C LYS A 270 18.92 3.72 17.99
N LEU A 271 19.10 2.50 17.50
CA LEU A 271 19.21 1.29 18.31
C LEU A 271 20.29 1.44 19.39
#